data_AF-A0A2T6BA52-F1
#
_entry.id   AF-A0A2T6BA52-F1
#
_cell.length_a   1.000
_cell.length_b   1.000
_cell.length_c   1.000
_cell.angle_alpha   90.00
_cell.angle_beta   90.00
_cell.angle_gamma   90.00
#
_symmetry.space_group_name_H-M   'P 1'
#
loop_
_entity.id
_entity.type
_entity.pdbx_description
1 polymer ?
#
loop_
_entity_poly.entity_id
_entity_poly.type
_entity_poly.pdbx_seq_one_letter_code
_entity_poly.pdbx_strand_id
1 'polypeptide(L)' 'MRHDWIMDVLTDLRSYARTNGLQALAEQLDDARLLVQVELASQGEDGRIGICGTGDGPGRAVRAVGDR' A
#
# COMPACT_ATOMS: atom_id res chain seq x y z
N MET A 1 3.98 13.46 7.91
CA MET A 1 4.65 13.32 9.21
C MET A 1 4.34 12.02 9.97
N ARG A 2 3.40 11.16 9.56
CA ARG A 2 2.99 10.02 10.42
C ARG A 2 3.92 8.80 10.39
N HIS A 3 4.70 8.61 9.31
CA HIS A 3 5.50 7.40 9.09
C HIS A 3 6.98 7.66 8.77
N ASP A 4 7.48 8.88 8.97
CA ASP A 4 8.90 9.19 8.70
C ASP A 4 9.81 8.65 9.83
N TRP A 5 9.33 8.73 11.07
CA TRP A 5 10.05 8.28 12.27
C TRP A 5 10.35 6.78 12.30
N ILE A 6 9.55 5.96 11.63
CA ILE A 6 9.71 4.49 11.67
C ILE A 6 10.94 4.04 10.88
N MET A 7 11.33 4.77 9.82
CA MET A 7 12.54 4.45 9.04
C MET A 7 13.82 4.71 9.85
N ASP A 8 13.82 5.75 10.68
CA ASP A 8 14.93 6.05 11.57
C ASP A 8 15.09 4.96 12.64
N VAL A 9 13.99 4.56 13.28
CA VAL A 9 13.97 3.45 14.27
C VAL A 9 14.40 2.12 13.67
N LEU A 10 13.92 1.76 12.48
CA LEU A 10 14.35 0.53 11.81
C LEU A 10 15.83 0.56 11.42
N THR A 11 16.36 1.74 11.11
CA THR A 11 17.79 1.92 10.82
C THR A 11 18.64 1.75 12.07
N ASP A 12 18.22 2.33 13.19
CA ASP A 12 18.87 2.18 14.50
C ASP A 12 18.91 0.71 14.94
N LEU A 13 17.75 0.03 14.91
CA LEU A 13 17.64 -1.37 15.28
C LEU A 13 18.47 -2.30 14.37
N ARG A 14 18.56 -1.99 13.06
CA ARG A 14 19.42 -2.77 12.14
C ARG A 14 20.89 -2.62 12.51
N SER A 15 21.30 -1.39 12.85
CA SER A 15 22.66 -1.09 13.27
C SER A 15 23.00 -1.86 14.56
N TYR A 16 22.11 -1.80 15.55
CA TYR A 16 22.23 -2.58 16.77
C TYR A 16 22.34 -4.09 16.50
N ALA A 17 21.47 -4.64 15.64
CA ALA A 17 21.49 -6.05 15.29
C ALA A 17 22.81 -6.48 14.65
N ARG A 18 23.37 -5.67 13.73
CA ARG A 18 24.68 -5.93 13.13
C ARG A 18 25.81 -5.87 14.13
N THR A 19 25.83 -4.86 15.01
CA THR A 19 26.86 -4.71 16.04
C THR A 19 26.86 -5.86 17.04
N ASN A 20 25.68 -6.43 17.33
CA ASN A 20 25.54 -7.55 18.27
C ASN A 20 25.62 -8.94 17.63
N GLY A 21 25.97 -9.03 16.34
CA GLY A 21 26.04 -10.33 15.64
C GLY A 21 24.68 -11.02 15.43
N LEU A 22 23.58 -10.28 15.57
CA LEU A 22 22.22 -10.77 15.36
C LEU A 22 21.86 -10.70 13.87
N GLN A 23 22.55 -11.49 13.06
CA GLN A 23 22.50 -11.37 11.60
C GLN A 23 21.09 -11.65 11.03
N ALA A 24 20.41 -12.69 11.53
CA ALA A 24 19.04 -13.02 11.14
C ALA A 24 18.04 -11.89 11.48
N LEU A 25 18.26 -11.18 12.60
CA LEU A 25 17.45 -10.03 12.98
C LEU A 25 17.71 -8.84 12.05
N ALA A 26 18.98 -8.61 11.68
CA ALA A 26 19.33 -7.55 10.74
C ALA A 26 18.74 -7.78 9.35
N GLU A 27 18.62 -9.04 8.92
CA GLU A 27 17.95 -9.44 7.66
C GLU A 27 16.44 -9.16 7.72
N GLN A 28 15.74 -9.62 8.77
CA GLN A 28 14.31 -9.32 8.95
C GLN A 28 14.02 -7.82 9.02
N LEU A 29 14.92 -7.03 9.61
CA LEU A 29 14.80 -5.57 9.66
C LEU A 29 15.00 -4.93 8.28
N ASP A 30 15.78 -5.55 7.38
CA ASP A 30 15.92 -5.09 5.99
C ASP A 30 14.62 -5.34 5.20
N ASP A 31 14.02 -6.53 5.36
CA ASP A 31 12.70 -6.85 4.78
C ASP A 31 11.60 -5.89 5.27
N ALA A 32 11.58 -5.61 6.58
CA ALA A 32 10.62 -4.66 7.16
C ALA A 32 10.77 -3.24 6.58
N ARG A 33 12.00 -2.80 6.27
CA ARG A 33 12.26 -1.50 5.62
C ARG A 33 11.75 -1.45 4.19
N LEU A 34 11.70 -2.57 3.47
CA LEU A 34 11.10 -2.62 2.13
C LEU A 34 9.58 -2.41 2.20
N LEU A 35 8.91 -3.06 3.15
CA LEU A 35 7.46 -2.89 3.36
C LEU A 35 7.11 -1.45 3.74
N VAL A 36 7.88 -0.83 4.63
CA VAL A 36 7.68 0.58 5.00
C VAL A 36 7.88 1.51 3.81
N GLN A 37 8.85 1.25 2.93
CA GLN A 37 9.05 2.05 1.72
C GLN A 37 7.89 1.92 0.74
N VAL A 38 7.36 0.72 0.55
CA VAL A 38 6.16 0.49 -0.27
C VAL A 38 4.96 1.23 0.32
N GLU A 39 4.73 1.09 1.62
CA GLU A 39 3.62 1.74 2.32
C GLU A 39 3.74 3.28 2.28
N LEU A 40 4.95 3.83 2.44
CA LEU A 40 5.19 5.27 2.36
C LEU A 40 5.02 5.81 0.93
N ALA A 41 5.41 5.03 -0.08
CA ALA A 41 5.19 5.37 -1.48
C ALA A 41 3.69 5.34 -1.83
N SER A 42 2.97 4.30 -1.42
CA SER A 42 1.51 4.20 -1.58
C SER A 42 0.76 5.31 -0.85
N GLN A 43 1.21 5.72 0.34
CA GLN A 43 0.61 6.85 1.06
C GLN A 43 0.88 8.22 0.41
N GLY A 44 1.89 8.32 -0.46
CA GLY A 44 2.08 9.49 -1.34
C GLY A 44 1.09 9.53 -2.51
N GLU A 45 0.48 8.40 -2.85
CA GLU A 45 -0.44 8.20 -3.98
C GLU A 45 -1.93 8.28 -3.60
N ASP A 46 -2.26 8.31 -2.31
CA ASP A 46 -3.62 8.58 -1.77
C ASP A 46 -4.21 9.93 -2.23
N GLY A 47 -3.42 10.78 -2.89
CA GLY A 47 -3.90 12.01 -3.52
C GLY A 47 -4.41 11.87 -4.96
N ARG A 48 -4.20 10.73 -5.65
CA ARG A 48 -4.49 10.65 -7.11
C ARG A 48 -5.04 9.34 -7.65
N ILE A 49 -5.38 8.35 -6.83
CA ILE A 49 -6.14 7.19 -7.33
C ILE A 49 -7.60 7.31 -6.91
N GLY A 50 -8.26 8.32 -7.49
CA GLY A 50 -9.71 8.33 -7.58
C GLY A 50 -10.13 7.19 -8.50
N ILE A 51 -10.39 6.01 -7.94
CA ILE A 51 -11.22 5.01 -8.61
C ILE A 51 -12.62 5.62 -8.65
N CYS A 52 -12.90 6.39 -9.71
CA CYS A 52 -14.27 6.64 -10.10
C CYS A 52 -14.84 5.28 -10.54
N GLY A 53 -15.57 4.63 -9.63
CA GLY A 53 -16.50 3.59 -10.03
C GLY A 53 -17.52 4.24 -10.95
N THR A 54 -17.35 4.11 -12.26
CA THR A 54 -18.42 4.40 -13.22
C THR A 54 -19.41 3.25 -13.12
N GLY A 55 -20.25 3.31 -12.09
CA GLY A 55 -21.54 2.67 -12.12
C GLY A 55 -22.44 3.47 -13.05
N ASP A 56 -22.41 3.14 -14.34
CA ASP A 56 -23.54 3.45 -15.22
C ASP A 56 -23.88 2.17 -15.99
N GLY A 57 -24.71 1.35 -15.36
CA GLY A 57 -25.50 0.38 -16.11
C GLY A 57 -26.75 1.10 -16.62
N PRO A 58 -26.98 1.21 -17.93
CA PRO A 58 -28.30 1.54 -18.40
C PRO A 58 -29.19 0.31 -18.20
N GLY A 59 -30.16 0.48 -17.29
CA GLY A 59 -31.20 -0.49 -17.04
C GLY A 59 -31.96 -0.85 -18.33
N ARG A 60 -32.17 -2.15 -18.49
CA ARG A 60 -33.41 -2.80 -18.94
C ARG A 60 -34.46 -1.85 -19.55
N ALA A 61 -34.54 -1.84 -20.88
CA ALA A 61 -35.78 -1.55 -21.59
C ALA A 61 -36.19 -2.81 -22.38
N VAL A 62 -36.87 -3.74 -21.69
CA VAL A 62 -37.67 -4.75 -22.39
C VAL A 62 -38.87 -4.02 -22.99
N ARG A 63 -38.94 -3.90 -24.31
CA ARG A 63 -40.20 -3.57 -24.99
C ARG A 63 -40.56 -4.73 -25.88
N ALA A 64 -41.52 -5.49 -25.39
CA ALA A 64 -42.31 -6.42 -26.20
C ALA A 64 -42.98 -5.62 -27.32
N VAL A 65 -42.81 -6.05 -28.57
CA VAL A 65 -43.71 -5.66 -29.65
C VAL A 65 -44.46 -6.92 -30.07
N GLY A 66 -45.75 -6.93 -29.74
CA GLY A 66 -46.73 -7.88 -30.24
C GLY A 66 -47.83 -7.10 -30.94
N ASP A 67 -48.23 -7.65 -32.09
CA ASP A 67 -49.59 -7.67 -32.63
C ASP A 67 -50.21 -6.38 -33.20
N ARG A 68 -50.18 -6.28 -34.54
CA ARG A 68 -51.40 -6.14 -35.33
C ARG A 68 -51.17 -6.64 -36.76
#